data_AF-A0A543AUT1-F1
#
_entry.id   AF-A0A543AUT1-F1
#
_cell.length_a   1.000
_cell.length_b   1.000
_cell.length_c   1.000
_cell.angle_alpha   90.00
_cell.angle_beta   90.00
_cell.angle_gamma   90.00
#
_symmetry.space_group_name_H-M   'P 1'
#
loop_
_entity.id
_entity.type
_entity.pdbx_description
1 polymer ?
#
loop_
_entity_poly.entity_id
_entity_poly.type
_entity_poly.pdbx_seq_one_letter_code
_entity_poly.pdbx_strand_id
1 'polypeptide(L)'
;MTPIATPGDIEWIDAYGQARICGLIVHKATITGMERHGDRRPDGHLTAAAKERLADQLTAQLVSHDQQSRAAQHAAREPAIWRFCNG
;
A
#
# COMPACT_ATOMS: atom_id res chain seq x y z
N MET A 1 -5.30 -11.57 7.67
CA MET A 1 -3.89 -11.17 7.53
C MET A 1 -3.85 -9.65 7.61
N THR A 2 -3.00 -9.06 8.46
CA THR A 2 -2.85 -7.60 8.51
C THR A 2 -1.97 -7.19 7.33
N PRO A 3 -2.40 -6.22 6.50
CA PRO A 3 -1.59 -5.81 5.37
C PRO A 3 -0.31 -5.09 5.83
N ILE A 4 0.81 -5.46 5.23
CA ILE A 4 2.14 -4.88 5.50
C ILE A 4 2.81 -4.63 4.16
N ALA A 5 3.26 -3.39 3.94
CA ALA A 5 4.14 -3.04 2.83
C ALA A 5 5.60 -3.05 3.30
N THR A 6 6.50 -3.49 2.43
CA THR A 6 7.94 -3.55 2.70
C THR A 6 8.71 -2.52 1.85
N PRO A 7 9.95 -2.16 2.22
CA PRO A 7 10.81 -1.36 1.35
C PRO A 7 10.99 -1.95 -0.05
N GLY A 8 10.95 -3.28 -0.18
CA GLY A 8 11.00 -3.99 -1.46
C GLY A 8 9.74 -3.77 -2.31
N ASP A 9 8.56 -3.70 -1.69
CA ASP A 9 7.33 -3.35 -2.41
C ASP A 9 7.39 -1.92 -2.93
N ILE A 10 7.92 -0.98 -2.15
CA ILE A 10 8.09 0.42 -2.57
C ILE A 10 9.07 0.50 -3.75
N GLU A 11 10.19 -0.20 -3.69
CA GLU A 11 11.15 -0.29 -4.78
C GLU A 11 10.54 -0.90 -6.05
N TRP A 12 9.77 -1.97 -5.90
CA TRP A 12 9.06 -2.60 -7.01
C TRP A 12 8.05 -1.64 -7.65
N ILE A 13 7.23 -0.96 -6.84
CA ILE A 13 6.25 0.02 -7.33
C ILE A 13 6.96 1.18 -8.04
N ASP A 14 8.07 1.69 -7.52
CA ASP A 14 8.82 2.78 -8.15
C ASP A 14 9.42 2.35 -9.49
N ALA A 15 9.94 1.12 -9.59
CA ALA A 15 10.54 0.60 -10.82
C ALA A 15 9.50 0.17 -11.88
N TYR A 16 8.43 -0.50 -11.46
CA TYR A 16 7.50 -1.20 -12.36
C TYR A 16 6.10 -0.59 -12.41
N GLY A 17 5.83 0.45 -11.63
CA GLY A 17 4.60 1.23 -11.70
C GLY A 17 3.46 0.76 -10.80
N GLN A 18 3.46 -0.50 -10.34
CA GLN A 18 2.47 -1.03 -9.41
C GLN A 18 2.92 -2.33 -8.73
N ALA A 19 2.31 -2.66 -7.59
CA ALA A 19 2.44 -3.94 -6.92
C ALA A 19 1.10 -4.37 -6.31
N ARG A 20 0.94 -5.68 -6.09
CA ARG A 20 -0.20 -6.24 -5.36
C ARG A 20 0.21 -6.57 -3.93
N ILE A 21 -0.33 -5.85 -2.96
CA ILE A 21 -0.02 -6.00 -1.53
C ILE A 21 -1.30 -6.45 -0.83
N CYS A 22 -1.28 -7.66 -0.27
CA CYS A 22 -2.44 -8.25 0.44
C CYS A 22 -3.75 -8.18 -0.36
N GLY A 23 -3.68 -8.41 -1.67
CA GLY A 23 -4.83 -8.40 -2.57
C GLY A 23 -5.16 -7.02 -3.18
N LEU A 24 -4.65 -5.93 -2.61
CA LEU A 24 -4.85 -4.56 -3.07
C LEU A 24 -3.78 -4.17 -4.10
N ILE A 25 -4.20 -3.51 -5.18
CA ILE A 25 -3.28 -2.96 -6.18
C ILE A 25 -2.88 -1.56 -5.72
N VAL A 26 -1.58 -1.35 -5.56
CA VAL A 26 -0.99 -0.05 -5.22
C VAL A 26 -0.22 0.45 -6.44
N HIS A 27 -0.55 1.66 -6.88
CA HIS A 27 0.08 2.29 -8.05
C HIS A 27 1.19 3.25 -7.64
N LYS A 28 2.12 3.51 -8.58
CA LYS A 28 3.21 4.46 -8.39
C LYS A 28 2.74 5.86 -8.00
N ALA A 29 1.62 6.33 -8.55
CA ALA A 29 1.04 7.60 -8.17
C ALA A 29 0.74 7.70 -6.66
N THR A 30 0.36 6.59 -6.01
CA THR A 30 0.14 6.53 -4.57
C THR A 30 1.42 6.81 -3.80
N ILE A 31 2.54 6.15 -4.16
CA ILE A 31 3.82 6.39 -3.49
C ILE A 31 4.37 7.79 -3.80
N THR A 32 4.21 8.26 -5.04
CA THR A 32 4.66 9.60 -5.44
C THR A 32 3.92 10.71 -4.72
N GLY A 33 2.63 10.53 -4.41
CA GLY A 33 1.88 11.45 -3.55
C GLY A 33 2.34 11.49 -2.09
N MET A 34 3.10 10.49 -1.63
CA MET A 34 3.64 10.39 -0.26
C MET A 34 5.12 10.79 -0.16
N GLU A 35 5.78 11.07 -1.29
CA GLU A 35 7.17 11.49 -1.34
C GLU A 35 7.36 12.89 -0.74
N ARG A 36 8.53 13.12 -0.16
CA ARG A 36 9.00 14.38 0.40
C ARG A 36 10.18 14.89 -0.40
N HIS A 37 10.44 16.19 -0.31
CA HIS A 37 11.65 16.75 -0.86
C HIS A 37 12.89 16.07 -0.24
N GLY A 38 13.81 15.60 -1.09
CA GLY A 38 15.01 14.88 -0.68
C GLY A 38 14.88 13.36 -0.57
N ASP A 39 13.69 12.78 -0.79
CA ASP A 39 13.52 11.33 -0.75
C ASP A 39 14.23 10.61 -1.91
N ARG A 40 14.39 11.31 -3.04
CA ARG A 40 15.06 10.82 -4.23
C ARG A 40 16.51 11.25 -4.28
N ARG A 41 17.36 10.32 -4.69
CA ARG A 41 18.76 10.53 -5.04
C ARG A 41 18.87 11.20 -6.42
N PRO A 42 20.05 11.74 -6.79
CA PRO A 42 20.26 12.34 -8.11
C PRO A 42 20.05 11.38 -9.29
N ASP A 43 20.19 10.08 -9.07
CA ASP A 43 19.91 9.03 -10.06
C ASP A 43 18.40 8.73 -10.22
N GLY A 44 17.55 9.44 -9.48
CA GLY A 44 16.10 9.30 -9.53
C GLY A 44 15.56 8.20 -8.62
N HIS A 45 16.40 7.36 -8.00
CA HIS A 45 15.95 6.30 -7.11
C HIS A 45 15.64 6.81 -5.70
N LEU A 46 14.68 6.17 -5.02
CA LEU A 46 14.39 6.44 -3.62
C LEU A 46 15.56 6.03 -2.71
N THR A 47 15.87 6.87 -1.72
CA THR A 47 16.82 6.54 -0.65
C THR A 47 16.27 5.39 0.21
N ALA A 48 17.16 4.67 0.91
CA ALA A 48 16.75 3.61 1.84
C ALA A 48 15.79 4.13 2.93
N ALA A 49 16.10 5.28 3.52
CA ALA A 49 15.25 5.93 4.52
C ALA A 49 13.88 6.32 3.95
N ALA A 50 13.81 6.80 2.70
CA ALA A 50 12.54 7.07 2.04
C ALA A 50 11.73 5.80 1.82
N LYS A 51 12.36 4.71 1.37
CA LYS A 51 11.69 3.40 1.16
C LYS A 51 11.07 2.89 2.46
N GLU A 52 11.80 2.93 3.58
CA GLU A 52 11.28 2.52 4.90
C GLU A 52 10.10 3.37 5.33
N ARG A 53 10.25 4.70 5.30
CA ARG A 53 9.19 5.64 5.67
C ARG A 53 7.93 5.47 4.80
N LEU A 54 8.10 5.30 3.50
CA LEU A 54 6.99 5.08 2.56
C LEU A 54 6.31 3.73 2.81
N ALA A 55 7.06 2.69 3.14
CA ALA A 55 6.52 1.39 3.51
C ALA A 55 5.67 1.46 4.78
N ASP A 56 6.12 2.20 5.80
CA ASP A 56 5.36 2.41 7.04
C ASP A 56 4.06 3.19 6.79
N GLN A 57 4.13 4.27 6.00
CA GLN A 57 2.95 5.06 5.65
C GLN A 57 1.95 4.27 4.81
N LEU A 58 2.44 3.51 3.83
CA LEU A 58 1.60 2.66 3.01
C LEU A 58 0.94 1.56 3.87
N THR A 59 1.69 0.96 4.79
CA THR A 59 1.15 -0.02 5.75
C THR A 59 0.01 0.59 6.56
N ALA A 60 0.19 1.79 7.11
CA ALA A 60 -0.87 2.47 7.86
C ALA A 60 -2.13 2.72 7.02
N GLN A 61 -1.97 3.13 5.76
CA GLN A 61 -3.10 3.32 4.84
C GLN A 61 -3.82 2.00 4.52
N LEU A 62 -3.07 0.93 4.24
CA LEU A 62 -3.64 -0.39 3.95
C LEU A 62 -4.40 -0.95 5.16
N VAL A 63 -3.86 -0.79 6.37
CA VAL A 63 -4.52 -1.20 7.61
C VAL A 63 -5.81 -0.40 7.82
N SER A 64 -5.78 0.91 7.61
CA SER A 64 -6.99 1.75 7.71
C SER A 64 -8.06 1.32 6.70
N HIS A 65 -7.67 1.05 5.45
CA HIS A 65 -8.58 0.58 4.42
C HIS A 65 -9.21 -0.79 4.75
N ASP A 66 -8.42 -1.74 5.25
CA ASP A 66 -8.93 -3.05 5.71
C ASP A 66 -9.94 -2.88 6.86
N GLN A 67 -9.63 -2.02 7.85
CA GLN A 67 -10.54 -1.73 8.96
C GLN A 67 -11.85 -1.08 8.49
N GLN A 68 -11.79 -0.10 7.59
CA GLN A 68 -12.96 0.55 7.02
C GLN A 68 -13.82 -0.43 6.21
N SER A 69 -13.18 -1.29 5.42
CA SER A 69 -13.86 -2.33 4.62
C SER A 69 -14.61 -3.30 5.54
N ARG A 70 -13.98 -3.76 6.62
CA ARG A 70 -14.64 -4.63 7.62
C ARG A 70 -15.78 -3.91 8.35
N ALA A 71 -15.58 -2.66 8.74
CA ALA A 71 -16.63 -1.87 9.39
C ALA A 71 -17.86 -1.67 8.49
N ALA A 72 -17.64 -1.38 7.21
CA ALA A 72 -18.71 -1.26 6.22
C ALA A 72 -19.47 -2.58 6.04
N GLN A 73 -18.78 -3.73 6.02
CA GLN A 73 -19.40 -5.06 5.98
C GLN A 73 -20.26 -5.32 7.22
N HIS A 74 -19.76 -5.01 8.41
CA HIS A 74 -20.51 -5.17 9.66
C HIS A 74 -21.76 -4.28 9.71
N ALA A 75 -21.67 -3.06 9.16
CA ALA A 75 -22.80 -2.14 9.07
C ALA A 75 -23.86 -2.57 8.05
N ALA A 76 -23.45 -3.23 6.96
CA ALA A 76 -24.34 -3.55 5.84
C ALA A 76 -25.34 -4.70 6.10
N ARG A 77 -25.15 -5.57 7.11
CA ARG A 77 -26.08 -6.67 7.51
C ARG A 77 -26.70 -7.51 6.35
N GLU A 78 -26.10 -7.55 5.15
CA GLU A 78 -26.59 -8.32 4.00
C GLU A 78 -25.67 -9.51 3.69
N PRO A 79 -26.22 -10.63 3.16
CA PRO A 79 -25.57 -11.94 3.20
C PRO A 79 -24.36 -12.01 2.27
N ALA A 80 -23.30 -12.59 2.81
CA ALA A 80 -22.01 -12.88 2.20
C ALA A 80 -22.07 -13.36 0.73
N ILE A 81 -21.93 -12.45 -0.24
CA ILE A 81 -21.54 -12.77 -1.62
C ILE A 81 -20.46 -11.79 -2.09
N TRP A 82 -19.41 -11.59 -1.29
CA TRP A 82 -18.18 -10.97 -1.77
C TRP A 82 -17.04 -11.95 -1.45
N ARG A 83 -16.59 -12.67 -2.48
CA ARG A 83 -15.52 -13.68 -2.35
C ARG A 83 -14.23 -12.98 -1.91
N PHE A 84 -13.68 -13.49 -0.81
CA PHE A 84 -12.45 -13.03 -0.17
C PHE A 84 -11.25 -13.00 -1.12
N CYS A 85 -10.26 -12.16 -0.79
CA CYS A 85 -8.91 -12.15 -1.35
C CYS A 85 -8.09 -13.38 -0.92
N ASN A 86 -8.68 -14.58 -1.01
CA ASN A 86 -7.97 -15.85 -1.01
C ASN A 86 -8.05 -16.38 -2.45
N GLY A 87 -7.12 -15.92 -3.27
CA GLY A 87 -6.82 -16.42 -4.61
C GLY A 87 -5.36 -16.18 -4.87
#